data_AF-A0A286XGJ0-F1
#
_entry.id   AF-A0A286XGJ0-F1
#
_cell.length_a   1.000
_cell.length_b   1.000
_cell.length_c   1.000
_cell.angle_alpha   90.00
_cell.angle_beta   90.00
_cell.angle_gamma   90.00
#
_symmetry.space_group_name_H-M   'P 1'
#
loop_
_entity.id
_entity.type
_entity.pdbx_description
1 polymer ?
#
loop_
_entity_poly.entity_id
_entity_poly.type
_entity_poly.pdbx_seq_one_letter_code
_entity_poly.pdbx_strand_id
1 'polypeptide(L)'
;MSSENVDGKPNNLGERGGARSYTFLRIVQPVFNHSIFTSAVSPAAERIRFILGEEDDSPAPPQLFTELDELLAVDGQEMEWKETARWIKFEEKVEQGGERWSKPHVATLSLHSLFELRTCMEKGSIMLDHEASSLPQLVVLGQGRRGS
;
A
#
# COMPACT_ATOMS: atom_id res chain seq x y z
N MET A 1 -41.87 -9.71 51.25
CA MET A 1 -41.01 -8.53 51.43
C MET A 1 -39.76 -9.05 52.13
N SER A 2 -38.61 -9.17 51.49
CA SER A 2 -37.97 -8.19 50.61
C SER A 2 -37.22 -8.89 49.47
N SER A 3 -37.39 -8.37 48.26
CA SER A 3 -36.57 -8.70 47.10
C SER A 3 -35.36 -7.77 47.11
N GLU A 4 -34.15 -8.31 47.20
CA GLU A 4 -32.93 -7.54 47.01
C GLU A 4 -32.66 -7.38 45.51
N ASN A 5 -32.64 -6.12 45.08
CA ASN A 5 -32.27 -5.66 43.75
C ASN A 5 -30.79 -5.97 43.51
N VAL A 6 -30.49 -6.80 42.51
CA VAL A 6 -29.13 -6.89 41.95
C VAL A 6 -29.01 -5.81 40.88
N ASP A 7 -28.17 -4.83 41.18
CA ASP A 7 -27.88 -3.65 40.37
C ASP A 7 -27.27 -4.06 39.03
N GLY A 8 -27.94 -3.68 37.95
CA GLY A 8 -27.51 -3.93 36.58
C GLY A 8 -26.37 -2.99 36.22
N LYS A 9 -25.14 -3.51 36.18
CA LYS A 9 -23.97 -2.78 35.67
C LYS A 9 -24.19 -2.46 34.18
N PRO A 10 -24.17 -1.19 33.75
CA PRO A 10 -24.31 -0.86 32.35
C PRO A 10 -23.04 -1.27 31.60
N ASN A 11 -23.21 -2.16 30.62
CA ASN A 11 -22.19 -2.54 29.64
C ASN A 11 -21.86 -1.32 28.78
N ASN A 12 -20.87 -0.53 29.20
CA ASN A 12 -20.16 0.40 28.33
C ASN A 12 -18.77 -0.18 28.04
N LEU A 13 -18.68 -0.97 26.97
CA LEU A 13 -17.47 -0.97 26.17
C LEU A 13 -17.93 -0.78 24.74
N GLY A 14 -17.97 0.51 24.37
CA GLY A 14 -18.40 0.96 23.07
C GLY A 14 -17.71 0.19 21.96
N GLU A 15 -18.49 -0.02 20.91
CA GLU A 15 -18.04 -0.43 19.60
C GLU A 15 -16.70 0.24 19.29
N ARG A 16 -15.62 -0.54 19.37
CA ARG A 16 -14.34 -0.16 18.79
C ARG A 16 -14.56 -0.27 17.30
N GLY A 17 -15.17 0.74 16.70
CA GLY A 17 -15.25 0.90 15.26
C GLY A 17 -13.84 0.67 14.73
N GLY A 18 -13.66 -0.41 13.98
CA GLY A 18 -12.35 -0.82 13.48
C GLY A 18 -11.72 0.40 12.82
N ALA A 19 -10.62 0.88 13.38
CA ALA A 19 -9.87 1.96 12.77
C ALA A 19 -9.59 1.51 11.34
N ARG A 20 -10.16 2.22 10.36
CA ARG A 20 -9.84 1.96 8.96
C ARG A 20 -8.35 2.17 8.83
N SER A 21 -7.59 1.09 8.66
CA SER A 21 -6.18 1.20 8.35
C SER A 21 -6.09 1.77 6.94
N TYR A 22 -5.48 2.94 6.81
CA TYR A 22 -5.23 3.56 5.51
C TYR A 22 -3.79 3.29 5.15
N THR A 23 -3.60 2.70 3.97
CA THR A 23 -2.29 2.46 3.38
C THR A 23 -2.08 3.37 2.19
N PHE A 24 -0.84 3.79 1.99
CA PHE A 24 -0.42 4.56 0.83
C PHE A 24 0.84 3.92 0.26
N LEU A 25 0.78 3.52 -1.01
CA LEU A 25 1.92 2.97 -1.73
C LEU A 25 2.47 4.03 -2.68
N ARG A 26 3.76 4.32 -2.55
CA ARG A 26 4.49 5.23 -3.43
C ARG A 26 5.47 4.44 -4.26
N ILE A 27 5.45 4.64 -5.58
CA ILE A 27 6.37 3.97 -6.51
C ILE A 27 7.14 5.06 -7.24
N VAL A 28 8.46 5.01 -7.15
CA VAL A 28 9.36 5.95 -7.82
C VAL A 28 10.42 5.20 -8.60
N GLN A 29 10.80 5.73 -9.76
CA GLN A 29 11.97 5.26 -10.49
C GLN A 29 13.21 5.90 -9.86
N PRO A 30 14.13 5.12 -9.28
CA PRO A 30 15.39 5.65 -8.79
C PRO A 30 16.25 6.10 -9.98
N VAL A 31 17.01 7.18 -9.80
CA VAL A 31 17.87 7.77 -10.84
C VAL A 31 19.12 6.90 -11.16
N PHE A 32 19.28 5.75 -10.49
CA PHE A 32 20.39 4.84 -10.71
C PHE A 32 20.19 4.03 -11.99
N ASN A 33 20.81 4.50 -13.08
CA ASN A 33 20.67 3.95 -14.43
C ASN A 33 21.50 2.67 -14.71
N HIS A 34 21.98 1.99 -13.67
CA HIS A 34 22.85 0.82 -13.79
C HIS A 34 22.33 -0.31 -12.91
N SER A 35 21.39 -1.11 -13.42
CA SER A 35 21.10 -2.39 -12.79
C SER A 35 22.35 -3.27 -12.91
N ILE A 36 23.03 -3.52 -11.79
CA ILE A 36 24.13 -4.49 -11.70
C ILE A 36 23.65 -5.96 -11.88
N PHE A 37 22.35 -6.16 -12.10
CA PHE A 37 21.71 -7.44 -12.33
C PHE A 37 21.06 -7.44 -13.70
N THR A 38 21.20 -8.53 -14.44
CA THR A 38 20.49 -8.75 -15.71
C THR A 38 18.98 -8.79 -15.45
N SER A 39 18.20 -8.05 -16.25
CA SER A 39 16.74 -8.11 -16.17
C SER A 39 16.27 -9.41 -16.83
N ALA A 40 16.22 -10.49 -16.05
CA ALA A 40 15.52 -11.70 -16.49
C ALA A 40 14.02 -11.43 -16.36
N VAL A 41 13.37 -11.12 -17.48
CA VAL A 41 11.91 -10.94 -17.54
C VAL A 41 11.26 -12.28 -17.23
N SER A 42 10.33 -12.32 -16.27
CA SER A 42 9.63 -13.57 -15.94
C SER A 42 8.71 -13.99 -17.09
N PRO A 43 8.42 -15.29 -17.27
CA PRO A 43 7.49 -15.75 -18.31
C PRO A 43 6.09 -15.12 -18.21
N ALA A 44 5.67 -14.71 -16.99
CA ALA A 44 4.42 -14.00 -16.80
C ALA A 44 4.49 -12.56 -17.32
N ALA A 45 5.59 -11.87 -17.06
CA ALA A 45 5.81 -10.52 -17.57
C ALA A 45 5.90 -10.52 -19.11
N GLU A 46 6.55 -11.51 -19.73
CA GLU A 46 6.63 -11.64 -21.19
C GLU A 46 5.25 -11.77 -21.85
N ARG A 47 4.36 -12.60 -21.27
CA ARG A 47 2.96 -12.70 -21.74
C ARG A 47 2.22 -11.36 -21.65
N ILE A 48 2.44 -10.59 -20.59
CA ILE A 48 1.80 -9.28 -20.42
C ILE A 48 2.33 -8.30 -21.46
N ARG A 49 3.66 -8.23 -21.68
CA ARG A 49 4.28 -7.39 -22.71
C ARG A 49 3.70 -7.68 -24.10
N PHE A 50 3.53 -8.96 -24.42
CA PHE A 50 2.90 -9.39 -25.66
C PHE A 50 1.44 -8.91 -25.77
N ILE A 51 0.65 -9.06 -24.71
CA ILE A 51 -0.76 -8.58 -24.68
C ILE A 51 -0.84 -7.06 -24.82
N LEU A 52 0.10 -6.33 -24.24
CA LEU A 52 0.18 -4.87 -24.30
C LEU A 52 0.74 -4.34 -25.63
N GLY A 53 1.25 -5.22 -26.50
CA GLY A 53 1.83 -4.83 -27.80
C GLY A 53 3.16 -4.09 -27.68
N GLU A 54 3.90 -4.28 -26.59
CA GLU A 54 5.24 -3.70 -26.44
C GLU A 54 6.21 -4.34 -27.43
N GLU A 55 6.98 -3.53 -28.16
CA GLU A 55 8.00 -4.01 -29.09
C GLU A 55 9.16 -4.68 -28.33
N ASP A 56 9.77 -5.70 -28.93
CA ASP A 56 10.87 -6.47 -28.32
C ASP A 56 12.10 -5.59 -28.03
N ASP A 57 12.29 -4.53 -28.83
CA ASP A 57 13.36 -3.53 -28.69
C ASP A 57 13.09 -2.48 -27.58
N SER A 58 11.96 -2.56 -26.88
CA SER A 58 11.67 -1.68 -25.74
C SER A 58 12.72 -1.88 -24.65
N PRO A 59 13.21 -0.80 -24.01
CA PRO A 59 14.17 -0.94 -22.92
C PRO A 59 13.57 -1.80 -21.81
N ALA A 60 14.43 -2.56 -21.13
CA ALA A 60 14.01 -3.36 -19.99
C ALA A 60 13.24 -2.48 -18.99
N PRO A 61 12.18 -3.00 -18.34
CA PRO A 61 11.43 -2.24 -17.35
C PRO A 61 12.39 -1.64 -16.31
N PRO A 62 12.25 -0.35 -15.98
CA PRO A 62 13.13 0.29 -15.04
C PRO A 62 13.00 -0.38 -13.68
N GLN A 63 14.10 -0.38 -12.92
CA GLN A 63 14.03 -0.77 -11.52
C GLN A 63 13.10 0.23 -10.80
N LEU A 64 12.23 -0.27 -9.93
CA LEU A 64 11.32 0.55 -9.14
C LEU A 64 11.74 0.50 -7.66
N PHE A 65 11.63 1.64 -7.00
CA PHE A 65 11.64 1.73 -5.56
C PHE A 65 10.22 1.98 -5.09
N THR A 66 9.73 1.13 -4.17
CA THR A 66 8.38 1.19 -3.66
C THR A 66 8.41 1.39 -2.15
N GLU A 67 7.63 2.33 -1.63
CA GLU A 67 7.46 2.61 -0.21
C GLU A 67 5.99 2.36 0.19
N LEU A 68 5.77 1.78 1.37
CA LEU A 68 4.47 1.62 1.99
C LEU A 68 4.41 2.47 3.26
N ASP A 69 3.46 3.40 3.26
CA ASP A 69 3.10 4.21 4.42
C ASP A 69 1.77 3.73 5.02
N GLU A 70 1.66 3.70 6.35
CA GLU A 70 0.43 3.45 7.09
C GLU A 70 0.05 4.66 7.94
N LEU A 71 -1.24 5.00 7.97
CA LEU A 71 -1.76 6.07 8.82
C LEU A 71 -2.00 5.53 10.25
N LEU A 72 -1.14 5.94 11.18
CA LEU A 72 -1.12 5.44 12.55
C LEU A 72 -1.37 6.57 13.56
N ALA A 73 -2.03 6.25 14.67
CA ALA A 73 -2.22 7.20 15.76
C ALA A 73 -0.93 7.37 16.57
N VAL A 74 -0.50 8.62 16.76
CA VAL A 74 0.58 9.04 17.65
C VAL A 74 -0.05 9.47 18.97
N ASP A 75 0.38 8.84 20.07
CA ASP A 75 -0.08 9.11 21.44
C ASP A 75 -1.61 9.12 21.62
N GLY A 76 -2.33 8.44 20.73
CA GLY A 76 -3.80 8.35 20.73
C GLY A 76 -4.53 9.63 20.33
N GLN A 77 -3.83 10.64 19.81
CA GLN A 77 -4.44 11.94 19.47
C GLN A 77 -4.35 12.27 17.99
N GLU A 78 -3.15 12.24 17.42
CA GLU A 78 -2.89 12.69 16.05
C GLU A 78 -2.63 11.52 15.11
N MET A 79 -3.12 11.60 13.88
CA MET A 79 -2.86 10.57 12.85
C MET A 79 -1.69 11.00 11.99
N GLU A 80 -0.67 10.15 11.89
CA GLU A 80 0.55 10.41 11.12
C GLU A 80 0.81 9.26 10.15
N TRP A 81 1.24 9.59 8.94
CA TRP A 81 1.73 8.60 7.97
C TRP A 81 3.13 8.17 8.36
N LYS A 82 3.31 6.88 8.60
CA LYS A 82 4.61 6.29 8.91
C LYS A 82 4.97 5.24 7.88
N GLU A 83 6.17 5.33 7.34
CA GLU A 83 6.74 4.29 6.49
C GLU A 83 6.84 3.00 7.30
N THR A 84 6.27 1.90 6.79
CA THR A 84 6.29 0.59 7.47
C THR A 84 7.07 -0.46 6.69
N ALA A 85 7.20 -0.30 5.37
CA ALA A 85 7.95 -1.21 4.53
C ALA A 85 8.42 -0.52 3.24
N ARG A 86 9.49 -1.06 2.65
CA ARG A 86 10.02 -0.60 1.36
C ARG A 86 10.58 -1.75 0.53
N TRP A 87 10.59 -1.58 -0.79
CA TRP A 87 11.05 -2.57 -1.74
C TRP A 87 11.99 -1.96 -2.78
N ILE A 88 13.16 -2.60 -2.93
CA ILE A 88 14.01 -2.49 -4.10
C ILE A 88 14.58 -3.87 -4.42
N LYS A 89 13.86 -4.63 -5.25
CA LYS A 89 14.04 -6.09 -5.48
C LYS A 89 13.74 -6.96 -4.25
N PHE A 90 14.25 -6.57 -3.09
CA PHE A 90 13.99 -7.19 -1.79
C PHE A 90 13.15 -6.26 -0.91
N GLU A 91 12.45 -6.87 0.04
CA GLU A 91 11.63 -6.23 1.05
C GLU A 91 12.46 -5.92 2.31
N GLU A 92 12.24 -4.74 2.87
CA GLU A 92 12.69 -4.36 4.20
C GLU A 92 11.49 -3.78 4.97
N LYS A 93 11.34 -4.16 6.24
CA LYS A 93 10.26 -3.68 7.12
C LYS A 93 10.84 -2.90 8.28
N VAL A 94 10.07 -1.95 8.79
CA VAL A 94 10.39 -1.28 10.05
C VAL A 94 10.22 -2.28 11.20
N GLU A 95 11.26 -2.40 12.03
CA GLU A 95 11.26 -3.26 13.21
C GLU A 95 10.45 -2.64 14.36
N GLN A 96 10.10 -3.46 15.35
CA GLN A 96 9.41 -2.99 16.55
C GLN A 96 10.24 -1.89 17.23
N GLY A 97 9.61 -0.73 17.45
CA GLY A 97 10.26 0.44 18.02
C GLY A 97 10.66 1.52 16.99
N GLY A 98 10.56 1.25 15.68
CA GLY A 98 10.63 2.28 14.65
C GLY A 98 12.03 2.76 14.25
N GLU A 99 13.08 2.30 14.93
CA GLU A 99 14.45 2.84 14.74
C GLU A 99 15.31 2.03 13.77
N ARG A 100 14.84 0.85 13.32
CA ARG A 100 15.63 -0.09 12.53
C ARG A 100 14.83 -0.70 11.40
N TRP A 101 15.52 -0.95 10.30
CA TRP A 101 15.02 -1.74 9.18
C TRP A 101 15.46 -3.20 9.35
N SER A 102 14.59 -4.14 8.99
CA SER A 102 14.94 -5.54 8.88
C SER A 102 16.02 -5.77 7.82
N LYS A 103 16.68 -6.93 7.83
CA LYS A 103 17.52 -7.34 6.70
C LYS A 103 16.67 -7.48 5.41
N PRO A 104 17.25 -7.19 4.23
CA PRO A 104 16.57 -7.39 2.96
C PRO A 104 16.20 -8.87 2.78
N HIS A 105 14.95 -9.13 2.42
CA HIS A 105 14.44 -10.49 2.23
C HIS A 105 13.48 -10.58 1.05
N VAL A 106 13.20 -11.81 0.60
CA VAL A 106 12.20 -12.05 -0.45
C VAL A 106 10.81 -11.91 0.17
N ALA A 107 9.98 -11.05 -0.42
CA ALA A 107 8.60 -10.83 -0.02
C ALA A 107 7.80 -12.13 -0.04
N THR A 108 6.99 -12.36 0.99
CA THR A 108 5.96 -13.40 0.99
C THR A 108 4.60 -12.77 1.21
N LEU A 109 3.66 -13.07 0.32
CA LEU A 109 2.31 -12.52 0.35
C LEU A 109 1.34 -13.61 0.76
N SER A 110 0.37 -13.26 1.59
CA SER A 110 -0.74 -14.16 1.89
C SER A 110 -1.66 -14.27 0.66
N LEU A 111 -2.20 -15.46 0.40
CA LEU A 111 -3.18 -15.67 -0.67
C LEU A 111 -4.43 -14.79 -0.48
N HIS A 112 -4.82 -14.56 0.78
CA HIS A 112 -5.95 -13.71 1.11
C HIS A 112 -5.73 -12.27 0.62
N SER A 113 -4.57 -11.68 0.94
CA SER A 113 -4.20 -10.33 0.50
C SER A 113 -4.16 -10.20 -1.02
N LEU A 114 -3.79 -11.26 -1.75
CA LEU A 114 -3.83 -11.25 -3.22
C LEU A 114 -5.26 -11.19 -3.78
N PHE A 115 -6.23 -11.86 -3.14
CA PHE A 115 -7.64 -11.77 -3.54
C PHE A 115 -8.24 -10.40 -3.22
N GLU A 116 -7.89 -9.82 -2.08
CA GLU A 116 -8.30 -8.46 -1.74
C GLU A 116 -7.70 -7.45 -2.72
N LEU A 117 -6.41 -7.56 -3.05
CA LEU A 117 -5.76 -6.71 -4.05
C LEU A 117 -6.45 -6.80 -5.41
N ARG A 118 -6.75 -8.03 -5.87
CA ARG A 118 -7.52 -8.23 -7.10
C ARG A 118 -8.86 -7.51 -7.04
N THR A 119 -9.59 -7.65 -5.94
CA THR A 119 -10.89 -6.98 -5.76
C THR A 119 -10.74 -5.46 -5.76
N CYS A 120 -9.68 -4.93 -5.14
CA CYS A 120 -9.35 -3.50 -5.14
C CYS A 120 -9.01 -2.99 -6.55
N MET A 121 -8.31 -3.78 -7.38
CA MET A 121 -8.06 -3.42 -8.77
C MET A 121 -9.32 -3.49 -9.63
N GLU A 122 -10.20 -4.46 -9.39
CA GLU A 122 -11.45 -4.63 -10.15
C GLU A 122 -12.51 -3.56 -9.83
N LYS A 123 -12.59 -3.11 -8.57
CA LYS A 123 -13.63 -2.19 -8.08
C LYS A 123 -13.11 -0.79 -7.75
N GLY A 124 -11.80 -0.64 -7.63
CA GLY A 124 -11.16 0.63 -7.31
C GLY A 124 -11.14 1.59 -8.49
N SER A 125 -10.73 2.82 -8.21
CA SER A 125 -10.50 3.83 -9.25
C SER A 125 -9.08 3.68 -9.77
N ILE A 126 -8.93 3.50 -11.08
CA ILE A 126 -7.63 3.50 -11.77
C ILE A 126 -7.54 4.79 -12.59
N MET A 127 -6.52 5.59 -12.32
CA MET A 127 -6.22 6.83 -13.04
C MET A 127 -4.83 6.70 -13.66
N LEU A 128 -4.77 6.65 -14.99
CA LEU A 128 -3.53 6.56 -15.76
C LEU A 128 -3.20 7.94 -16.36
N ASP A 129 -1.93 8.18 -16.66
CA ASP A 129 -1.43 9.42 -17.29
C ASP A 129 -1.90 10.69 -16.57
N HIS A 130 -1.91 10.64 -15.23
CA HIS A 130 -2.40 11.72 -14.40
C HIS A 130 -1.32 12.79 -14.16
N GLU A 131 -1.53 13.99 -14.69
CA GLU A 131 -0.62 15.14 -14.54
C GLU A 131 -0.78 15.84 -13.19
N ALA A 132 -0.37 15.17 -12.10
CA ALA A 132 -0.26 15.79 -10.78
C ALA A 132 1.21 15.91 -10.37
N SER A 133 1.64 17.12 -9.98
CA SER A 133 3.01 17.37 -9.51
C SER A 133 3.11 17.42 -7.98
N SER A 134 2.02 17.17 -7.26
CA SER A 134 1.98 17.14 -5.80
C SER A 134 0.87 16.24 -5.27
N LEU A 135 1.04 15.71 -4.06
CA LEU A 135 0.01 14.88 -3.40
C LEU A 135 -1.33 15.62 -3.24
N PRO A 136 -1.39 16.90 -2.82
CA PRO A 136 -2.66 17.63 -2.76
C PRO A 136 -3.36 17.71 -4.12
N GLN A 137 -2.61 17.97 -5.19
CA GLN A 137 -3.16 18.03 -6.54
C GLN A 137 -3.73 16.67 -6.98
N LEU A 138 -3.03 15.57 -6.67
CA LEU A 138 -3.48 14.21 -6.95
C LEU A 138 -4.80 13.88 -6.22
N VAL A 139 -4.91 14.27 -4.95
CA VAL A 139 -6.12 14.04 -4.14
C VAL A 139 -7.31 14.85 -4.65
N VAL A 140 -7.11 16.13 -4.99
CA VAL A 140 -8.18 17.01 -5.47
C VAL A 140 -8.70 16.56 -6.84
N LEU A 141 -7.79 16.27 -7.78
CA LEU A 141 -8.17 15.82 -9.12
C LEU A 141 -8.83 14.43 -9.10
N GLY A 142 -8.40 13.54 -8.20
CA GLY A 142 -9.03 12.22 -8.02
C GLY A 142 -10.44 12.25 -7.42
N GLN A 143 -10.83 13.34 -6.74
CA GLN A 143 -12.17 13.48 -6.17
C GLN A 143 -13.20 14.10 -7.14
N GLY A 144 -12.76 14.78 -8.20
CA GLY A 144 -13.59 15.60 -9.08
C GLY A 144 -14.58 14.90 -10.02
N ARG A 145 -14.73 13.57 -10.00
CA ARG A 145 -15.63 12.83 -10.91
C ARG A 145 -16.76 12.05 -10.22
N ARG A 146 -16.96 12.22 -8.91
CA ARG A 146 -17.98 11.49 -8.13
C ARG A 146 -19.32 12.22 -7.95
N GLY A 147 -19.67 13.13 -8.85
CA GLY A 147 -20.97 13.80 -8.84
C GLY A 147 -21.43 14.27 -10.21
N SER A 148 -22.30 13.48 -10.84
CA SER A 148 -23.38 13.90 -11.75
C SER A 148 -24.49 12.87 -11.73
#